data_AF-A0A432K949-F1
#
_entry.id   AF-A0A432K949-F1
#
_cell.length_a   1.000
_cell.length_b   1.000
_cell.length_c   1.000
_cell.angle_alpha   90.00
_cell.angle_beta   90.00
_cell.angle_gamma   90.00
#
_symmetry.space_group_name_H-M   'P 1'
#
loop_
_entity.id
_entity.type
_entity.pdbx_description
1 polymer ?
#
loop_
_entity_poly.entity_id
_entity_poly.type
_entity_poly.pdbx_seq_one_letter_code
_entity_poly.pdbx_strand_id
1 'polypeptide(L)'
;MKKKIGKTMFLVTMLTLLAAVACGGSATVASPTQPPPTETPVKATPLPTETPVKGNPSPEEPETVVVPAPIDGAAVVAPATPGGEYTLKITSGLPSGCAQFDGIRVERDGNGF
;
A
#
# COMPACT_ATOMS: atom_id res chain seq x y z
N MET A 1 3.43 -20.31 -41.53
CA MET A 1 2.27 -19.92 -40.69
C MET A 1 2.36 -20.35 -39.22
N LYS A 2 3.28 -21.27 -38.84
CA LYS A 2 3.42 -21.81 -37.48
C LYS A 2 3.91 -20.80 -36.40
N LYS A 3 4.71 -19.81 -36.78
CA LYS A 3 5.30 -18.81 -35.86
C LYS A 3 4.30 -17.75 -35.37
N LYS A 4 3.26 -17.43 -36.16
CA LYS A 4 2.21 -16.48 -35.77
C LYS A 4 1.22 -17.10 -34.78
N ILE A 5 0.89 -18.38 -34.98
CA ILE A 5 -0.02 -19.15 -34.12
C ILE A 5 0.57 -19.36 -32.71
N GLY A 6 1.88 -19.64 -32.61
CA GLY A 6 2.56 -19.73 -31.31
C GLY A 6 2.58 -18.41 -30.55
N LYS A 7 2.81 -17.29 -31.25
CA LYS A 7 2.83 -15.96 -30.62
C LYS A 7 1.44 -15.54 -30.13
N THR A 8 0.38 -15.84 -30.89
CA THR A 8 -1.00 -15.54 -30.46
C THR A 8 -1.46 -16.44 -29.33
N MET A 9 -1.10 -17.73 -29.35
CA MET A 9 -1.43 -18.66 -28.26
C MET A 9 -0.79 -18.23 -26.94
N PHE A 10 0.49 -17.83 -26.96
CA PHE A 10 1.21 -17.35 -25.77
C PHE A 10 0.64 -16.03 -25.21
N LEU A 11 0.24 -15.12 -26.09
CA LEU A 11 -0.36 -13.83 -25.68
C LEU A 11 -1.72 -14.03 -25.00
N VAL A 12 -2.54 -14.94 -25.52
CA VAL A 12 -3.86 -15.26 -24.94
C VAL A 12 -3.73 -16.01 -23.60
N THR A 13 -2.70 -16.86 -23.44
CA THR A 13 -2.45 -17.51 -22.14
C THR A 13 -1.96 -16.52 -21.09
N MET A 14 -1.07 -15.59 -21.43
CA MET A 14 -0.63 -14.54 -20.49
C MET A 14 -1.78 -13.62 -20.06
N LEU A 15 -2.67 -13.25 -20.99
CA LEU A 15 -3.82 -12.39 -20.67
C LEU A 15 -4.82 -13.05 -19.72
N THR A 16 -4.95 -14.37 -19.75
CA THR A 16 -5.87 -15.13 -18.88
C THR A 16 -5.31 -15.38 -17.49
N LEU A 17 -3.98 -15.50 -17.33
CA LEU A 17 -3.35 -15.61 -16.00
C LEU A 17 -3.42 -14.31 -15.18
N LEU A 18 -3.52 -13.13 -15.80
CA LEU A 18 -3.61 -11.85 -15.07
C LEU A 18 -4.91 -11.66 -14.27
N ALA A 19 -5.95 -12.46 -14.50
CA ALA A 19 -7.26 -12.30 -13.84
C ALA A 19 -7.39 -13.03 -12.50
N ALA A 20 -6.42 -13.86 -12.09
CA ALA A 20 -6.54 -14.72 -10.90
C ALA A 20 -5.90 -14.14 -9.62
N VAL A 21 -5.34 -12.93 -9.65
CA VAL A 21 -4.81 -12.25 -8.44
C VAL A 21 -5.80 -11.17 -7.99
N ALA A 22 -7.01 -11.60 -7.60
CA ALA A 22 -7.97 -10.77 -6.87
C ALA A 22 -8.15 -11.37 -5.47
N CYS A 23 -7.19 -11.09 -4.59
CA CYS A 23 -7.44 -11.20 -3.16
C CYS A 23 -8.28 -9.97 -2.75
N GLY A 24 -9.57 -10.21 -2.49
CA GLY A 24 -10.38 -9.58 -1.45
C GLY A 24 -10.34 -8.07 -1.24
N GLY A 25 -11.51 -7.43 -1.43
CA GLY A 25 -11.98 -6.32 -0.60
C GLY A 25 -11.81 -4.91 -1.17
N SER A 26 -12.69 -4.50 -2.08
CA SER A 26 -12.92 -3.08 -2.33
C SER A 26 -14.06 -2.58 -1.45
N ALA A 27 -13.72 -1.93 -0.34
CA ALA A 27 -14.65 -1.03 0.34
C ALA A 27 -14.85 0.21 -0.54
N THR A 28 -16.09 0.43 -0.97
CA THR A 28 -16.54 1.62 -1.68
C THR A 28 -16.28 2.86 -0.82
N VAL A 29 -15.25 3.65 -1.19
CA VAL A 29 -15.11 5.03 -0.70
C VAL A 29 -16.06 5.89 -1.52
N ALA A 30 -17.22 6.21 -0.95
CA ALA A 30 -18.02 7.33 -1.42
C ALA A 30 -17.36 8.63 -0.94
N SER A 31 -16.91 9.46 -1.88
CA SER A 31 -16.45 10.85 -1.65
C SER A 31 -17.52 11.83 -2.20
N PRO A 32 -17.47 13.15 -1.91
CA PRO A 32 -18.39 13.85 -1.03
C PRO A 32 -19.30 14.86 -1.74
N THR A 33 -20.55 15.04 -1.31
CA THR A 33 -21.35 16.22 -1.69
C THR A 33 -22.28 16.68 -0.57
N GLN A 34 -21.84 17.76 0.10
CA GLN A 34 -22.57 18.92 0.63
C GLN A 34 -24.05 18.80 1.06
N PRO A 35 -24.41 19.25 2.29
CA PRO A 35 -25.80 19.47 2.69
C PRO A 35 -26.28 20.92 2.43
N PRO A 36 -27.55 21.13 2.03
CA PRO A 36 -28.31 22.32 2.42
C PRO A 36 -29.40 21.97 3.46
N PRO A 37 -29.77 22.92 4.35
CA PRO A 37 -30.55 22.64 5.55
C PRO A 37 -32.06 22.73 5.28
N THR A 38 -32.88 21.96 5.99
CA THR A 38 -34.29 22.32 6.24
C THR A 38 -34.77 21.74 7.57
N GLU A 39 -34.87 22.68 8.51
CA GLU A 39 -35.69 22.82 9.73
C GLU A 39 -36.60 21.65 10.21
N THR A 40 -36.27 21.15 11.43
CA THR A 40 -37.06 20.95 12.69
C THR A 40 -38.59 20.73 12.64
N PRO A 41 -39.28 20.11 13.65
CA PRO A 41 -38.91 19.19 14.77
C PRO A 41 -39.73 17.87 14.75
N VAL A 42 -39.45 16.87 15.62
CA VAL A 42 -40.47 16.20 16.49
C VAL A 42 -39.76 15.25 17.49
N LYS A 43 -39.76 15.70 18.76
CA LYS A 43 -40.03 14.96 20.01
C LYS A 43 -39.34 13.60 20.29
N ALA A 44 -38.54 13.63 21.35
CA ALA A 44 -37.82 12.51 21.96
C ALA A 44 -38.69 11.28 22.30
N THR A 45 -38.20 10.10 21.93
CA THR A 45 -38.50 8.83 22.57
C THR A 45 -37.20 8.33 23.21
N PRO A 46 -37.14 8.06 24.53
CA PRO A 46 -35.91 7.59 25.15
C PRO A 46 -35.59 6.16 24.68
N LEU A 47 -34.43 6.01 24.04
CA LEU A 47 -33.77 4.73 23.80
C LEU A 47 -33.44 4.09 25.17
N PRO A 48 -33.59 2.77 25.38
CA PRO A 48 -33.26 2.14 26.65
C PRO A 48 -31.81 2.46 27.04
N THR A 49 -31.64 2.90 28.28
CA THR A 49 -30.35 3.16 28.92
C THR A 49 -29.49 1.90 28.86
N GLU A 50 -28.54 1.85 27.92
CA GLU A 50 -27.44 0.89 27.99
C GLU A 50 -26.64 1.22 29.24
N THR A 51 -26.61 0.28 30.18
CA THR A 51 -25.74 0.35 31.34
C THR A 51 -24.30 0.41 30.81
N PRO A 52 -23.43 1.33 31.25
CA PRO A 52 -22.06 1.38 30.76
C PRO A 52 -21.37 0.09 31.21
N VAL A 53 -21.21 -0.86 30.30
CA VAL A 53 -20.21 -1.91 30.47
C VAL A 53 -18.90 -1.15 30.59
N LYS A 54 -18.31 -1.21 31.78
CA LYS A 54 -16.96 -0.71 32.04
C LYS A 54 -16.06 -1.43 31.07
N GLY A 55 -15.84 -0.81 29.91
CA GLY A 55 -15.01 -1.37 28.85
C GLY A 55 -13.67 -1.69 29.47
N ASN A 56 -13.21 -2.92 29.26
CA ASN A 56 -11.82 -3.26 29.49
C ASN A 56 -10.96 -2.17 28.81
N PRO A 57 -9.88 -1.68 29.43
CA PRO A 57 -9.03 -0.71 28.76
C PRO A 57 -8.66 -1.27 27.38
N SER A 58 -8.78 -0.45 26.33
CA SER A 58 -8.30 -0.81 25.00
C SER A 58 -6.89 -1.35 25.15
N PRO A 59 -6.54 -2.51 24.56
CA PRO A 59 -5.17 -2.98 24.57
C PRO A 59 -4.28 -1.84 24.07
N GLU A 60 -3.30 -1.42 24.88
CA GLU A 60 -2.27 -0.51 24.40
C GLU A 60 -1.54 -1.20 23.26
N GLU A 61 -1.52 -0.55 22.10
CA GLU A 61 -0.74 -1.06 20.97
C GLU A 61 0.74 -1.06 21.39
N PRO A 62 1.47 -2.18 21.22
CA PRO A 62 2.88 -2.22 21.55
C PRO A 62 3.64 -1.14 20.79
N GLU A 63 4.52 -0.42 21.47
CA GLU A 63 5.41 0.54 20.82
C GLU A 63 6.33 -0.18 19.80
N THR A 64 6.48 0.41 18.62
CA THR A 64 7.36 -0.10 17.56
C THR A 64 8.75 0.54 17.65
N VAL A 65 9.78 -0.23 17.33
CA VAL A 65 11.17 0.25 17.28
C VAL A 65 11.63 0.34 15.83
N VAL A 66 12.16 1.50 15.43
CA VAL A 66 12.74 1.68 14.10
C VAL A 66 14.15 1.12 14.06
N VAL A 67 14.38 0.18 13.15
CA VAL A 67 15.70 -0.42 12.90
C VAL A 67 16.03 -0.37 11.41
N PRO A 68 17.31 -0.27 11.01
CA PRO A 68 17.69 -0.36 9.61
C PRO A 68 17.23 -1.69 9.00
N ALA A 69 16.56 -1.62 7.86
CA ALA A 69 16.10 -2.80 7.16
C ALA A 69 17.28 -3.54 6.49
N PRO A 70 17.30 -4.89 6.49
CA PRO A 70 18.29 -5.67 5.75
C PRO A 70 18.36 -5.28 4.26
N ILE A 71 19.57 -5.23 3.70
CA ILE A 71 19.79 -5.02 2.26
C ILE A 71 20.09 -6.36 1.62
N ASP A 72 19.15 -6.86 0.84
CA ASP A 72 19.29 -8.13 0.12
C ASP A 72 19.96 -7.93 -1.24
N GLY A 73 19.90 -6.71 -1.79
CA GLY A 73 20.55 -6.39 -3.05
C GLY A 73 20.66 -4.88 -3.32
N ALA A 74 21.70 -4.52 -4.07
CA ALA A 74 21.91 -3.17 -4.57
C ALA A 74 22.45 -3.22 -6.00
N ALA A 75 21.87 -2.43 -6.90
CA ALA A 75 22.30 -2.32 -8.28
C ALA A 75 22.14 -0.90 -8.80
N VAL A 76 23.12 -0.42 -9.56
CA VAL A 76 23.01 0.84 -10.31
C VAL A 76 22.62 0.50 -11.75
N VAL A 77 21.52 1.06 -12.21
CA VAL A 77 21.04 0.91 -13.58
C VAL A 77 21.41 2.14 -14.37
N ALA A 78 22.22 1.94 -15.41
CA ALA A 78 22.61 2.99 -16.33
C ALA A 78 21.44 3.41 -17.25
N PRO A 79 21.39 4.69 -17.66
CA PRO A 79 20.42 5.14 -18.65
C PRO A 79 20.67 4.46 -20.01
N ALA A 80 19.61 4.32 -20.80
CA ALA A 80 19.72 3.77 -22.16
C ALA A 80 20.47 4.71 -23.13
N THR A 81 20.53 6.00 -22.81
CA THR A 81 21.18 7.04 -23.62
C THR A 81 22.28 7.74 -22.84
N PRO A 82 23.38 8.16 -23.50
CA PRO A 82 24.41 8.97 -22.86
C PRO A 82 23.84 10.23 -22.21
N GLY A 83 24.33 10.57 -21.01
CA GLY A 83 23.90 11.76 -20.27
C GLY A 83 22.55 11.63 -19.53
N GLY A 84 21.93 10.45 -19.49
CA GLY A 84 20.72 10.22 -18.70
C GLY A 84 20.98 9.95 -17.21
N GLU A 85 19.89 9.83 -16.45
CA GLU A 85 19.94 9.56 -15.02
C GLU A 85 20.26 8.09 -14.71
N TYR A 86 21.07 7.87 -13.68
CA TYR A 86 21.30 6.55 -13.11
C TYR A 86 20.23 6.23 -12.07
N THR A 87 19.72 5.01 -12.07
CA THR A 87 18.77 4.55 -11.04
C THR A 87 19.46 3.61 -10.07
N LEU A 88 19.50 3.98 -8.79
CA LEU A 88 19.87 3.05 -7.72
C LEU A 88 18.66 2.18 -7.37
N LYS A 89 18.75 0.88 -7.63
CA LYS A 89 17.80 -0.14 -7.20
C LYS A 89 18.31 -0.79 -5.93
N ILE A 90 17.55 -0.66 -4.85
CA ILE A 90 17.79 -1.35 -3.58
C ILE A 90 16.66 -2.35 -3.38
N THR A 91 17.01 -3.60 -3.06
CA THR A 91 16.09 -4.61 -2.58
C THR A 91 16.34 -4.77 -1.09
N SER A 92 15.32 -4.47 -0.30
CA SER A 92 15.37 -4.59 1.15
C SER A 92 14.46 -5.72 1.61
N GLY A 93 14.99 -6.57 2.49
CA GLY A 93 14.24 -7.64 3.12
C GLY A 93 13.40 -7.10 4.27
N LEU A 94 12.19 -7.61 4.43
CA LEU A 94 11.41 -7.38 5.64
C LEU A 94 11.69 -8.54 6.61
N PRO A 95 12.14 -8.28 7.85
CA PRO A 95 12.36 -9.35 8.81
C PRO A 95 11.05 -10.08 9.10
N SER A 96 11.14 -11.37 9.41
CA SER A 96 9.97 -12.16 9.80
C SER A 96 9.30 -11.56 11.04
N GLY A 97 7.97 -11.55 11.09
CA GLY A 97 7.19 -11.09 12.23
C GLY A 97 6.34 -9.85 11.94
N CYS A 98 5.94 -9.14 12.99
CA CYS A 98 5.18 -7.89 12.90
C CYS A 98 6.16 -6.72 12.64
N ALA A 99 6.61 -6.61 11.39
CA ALA A 99 7.44 -5.50 10.94
C ALA A 99 6.74 -4.79 9.78
N GLN A 100 6.95 -3.48 9.69
CA GLN A 100 6.48 -2.67 8.58
C GLN A 100 7.63 -1.83 8.05
N PHE A 101 7.55 -1.50 6.77
CA PHE A 101 8.45 -0.55 6.16
C PHE A 101 8.18 0.87 6.66
N ASP A 102 9.16 1.46 7.36
CA ASP A 102 9.09 2.81 7.92
C ASP A 102 9.37 3.91 6.86
N GLY A 103 10.23 3.62 5.89
CA GLY A 103 10.52 4.56 4.80
C GLY A 103 11.96 4.47 4.27
N ILE A 104 12.33 5.46 3.45
CA ILE A 104 13.66 5.60 2.86
C ILE A 104 14.24 6.95 3.27
N ARG A 105 15.51 6.95 3.70
CA ARG A 105 16.32 8.16 3.87
C ARG A 105 17.53 8.07 2.96
N VAL A 106 17.76 9.10 2.15
CA VAL A 106 18.92 9.19 1.26
C VAL A 106 19.71 10.42 1.66
N GLU A 107 20.91 10.21 2.18
CA GLU A 107 21.86 11.25 2.48
C GLU A 107 23.00 11.17 1.47
N ARG A 108 23.28 12.30 0.80
CA ARG A 108 24.44 12.42 -0.09
C ARG A 108 25.59 12.95 0.75
N ASP A 109 26.45 12.05 1.20
CA ASP A 109 27.70 12.43 1.84
C ASP A 109 28.80 12.55 0.79
N GLY A 110 29.19 13.79 0.49
CA GLY A 110 30.20 14.10 -0.51
C GLY A 110 30.19 15.56 -0.95
N ASN A 111 31.37 16.13 -1.17
CA ASN A 111 31.54 17.37 -1.90
C ASN A 111 31.36 17.06 -3.39
N GLY A 112 30.20 17.38 -3.98
CA GLY A 112 29.91 17.10 -5.39
C GLY A 112 31.12 17.35 -6.30
N PHE A 113 31.45 16.37 -7.13
CA PHE A 113 32.44 16.55 -8.20
C PHE A 113 31.84 17.38 -9.33
#